data_AF-A0A846LLU3-F1
#
_entry.id   AF-A0A846LLU3-F1
#
_cell.length_a   1.000
_cell.length_b   1.000
_cell.length_c   1.000
_cell.angle_alpha   90.00
_cell.angle_beta   90.00
_cell.angle_gamma   90.00
#
_symmetry.space_group_name_H-M   'P 1'
#
loop_
_entity.id
_entity.type
_entity.pdbx_description
1 polymer ?
#
loop_
_entity_poly.entity_id
_entity_poly.type
_entity_poly.pdbx_seq_one_letter_code
_entity_poly.pdbx_strand_id
1 'polypeptide(L)'
;MGTAPEEHGDTLHGGRGEARRGSGGRRRDASLDAVILSAAYDVLADAGYEDMTISAVAARAGAGKATLYRRWPTKESLVLAVVAHIGRPPEEQELPDTGDLRTDLLALVDSAWLGGPASRLRGLRGLTSAALHSPRLADALRRQVVDPYTEAYRALLQRAADRGEIAPPTDIAVLAEVVPALATHWLMFGATPPTRASFETAVDQVLLAACRPGR
;
A
#
# COMPACT_ATOMS: atom_id res chain seq x y z
N MET A 1 -38.06 21.46 -70.02
CA MET A 1 -38.55 22.64 -69.30
C MET A 1 -39.21 22.15 -68.01
N GLY A 2 -38.72 22.62 -66.86
CA GLY A 2 -39.29 22.46 -65.51
C GLY A 2 -39.22 21.06 -64.91
N THR A 3 -38.36 20.77 -63.91
CA THR A 3 -38.52 21.03 -62.46
C THR A 3 -39.79 20.42 -61.85
N ALA A 4 -39.54 19.49 -60.92
CA ALA A 4 -40.44 18.60 -60.18
C ALA A 4 -41.15 19.31 -58.97
N PRO A 5 -41.59 18.62 -57.90
CA PRO A 5 -42.73 17.69 -57.73
C PRO A 5 -43.61 18.00 -56.49
N GLU A 6 -44.83 17.44 -56.37
CA GLU A 6 -45.60 17.21 -55.11
C GLU A 6 -46.70 16.16 -55.42
N GLU A 7 -47.19 15.24 -54.58
CA GLU A 7 -46.87 14.69 -53.26
C GLU A 7 -47.80 13.45 -53.04
N HIS A 8 -47.57 12.73 -51.93
CA HIS A 8 -48.54 11.98 -51.08
C HIS A 8 -48.65 10.44 -51.14
N GLY A 9 -48.46 9.84 -49.95
CA GLY A 9 -48.88 8.49 -49.53
C GLY A 9 -47.72 7.59 -49.10
N ASP A 10 -47.05 7.84 -47.98
CA ASP A 10 -47.34 7.35 -46.61
C ASP A 10 -47.16 5.82 -46.39
N THR A 11 -46.57 5.55 -45.23
CA THR A 11 -46.64 4.35 -44.37
C THR A 11 -45.56 3.24 -44.45
N LEU A 12 -44.54 3.43 -43.60
CA LEU A 12 -44.02 2.55 -42.53
C LEU A 12 -43.86 1.02 -42.75
N HIS A 13 -42.62 0.52 -42.71
CA HIS A 13 -42.04 -0.42 -41.71
C HIS A 13 -40.61 -0.77 -42.20
N GLY A 14 -39.50 -0.48 -41.53
CA GLY A 14 -39.19 -0.82 -40.14
C GLY A 14 -38.40 -2.13 -40.11
N GLY A 15 -37.06 -2.07 -40.01
CA GLY A 15 -36.28 -3.28 -39.73
C GLY A 15 -34.82 -3.38 -40.22
N ARG A 16 -33.99 -2.32 -40.13
CA ARG A 16 -32.53 -2.54 -40.06
C ARG A 16 -32.21 -3.02 -38.65
N GLY A 17 -31.94 -4.31 -38.51
CA GLY A 17 -31.32 -4.87 -37.32
C GLY A 17 -29.90 -4.33 -37.18
N GLU A 18 -29.74 -3.20 -36.50
CA GLU A 18 -28.46 -2.80 -35.93
C GLU A 18 -28.01 -3.89 -34.96
N ALA A 19 -26.88 -4.53 -35.31
CA ALA A 19 -26.15 -5.40 -34.42
C ALA A 19 -25.83 -4.64 -33.13
N ARG A 20 -26.53 -5.02 -32.05
CA ARG A 20 -26.22 -4.61 -30.67
C ARG A 20 -24.79 -5.02 -30.34
N ARG A 21 -23.86 -4.09 -30.54
CA ARG A 21 -22.57 -4.08 -29.84
C ARG A 21 -22.86 -3.70 -28.39
N GLY A 22 -22.70 -4.62 -27.45
CA GLY A 22 -22.74 -4.24 -26.04
C GLY A 22 -22.92 -5.37 -25.04
N SER A 23 -21.89 -6.18 -24.82
CA SER A 23 -21.62 -6.74 -23.48
C SER A 23 -20.15 -7.15 -23.33
N GLY A 24 -19.24 -6.29 -23.77
CA GLY A 24 -17.86 -6.34 -23.27
C GLY A 24 -17.87 -5.68 -21.91
N GLY A 25 -17.71 -6.46 -20.83
CA GLY A 25 -17.54 -5.92 -19.48
C GLY A 25 -16.46 -4.85 -19.53
N ARG A 26 -16.86 -3.57 -19.36
CA ARG A 26 -15.91 -2.46 -19.30
C ARG A 26 -14.84 -2.87 -18.30
N ARG A 27 -13.58 -2.96 -18.76
CA ARG A 27 -12.42 -3.10 -17.88
C ARG A 27 -12.67 -2.19 -16.69
N ARG A 28 -12.61 -2.74 -15.48
CA ARG A 28 -12.74 -1.97 -14.25
C ARG A 28 -11.87 -0.74 -14.43
N ASP A 29 -12.47 0.44 -14.30
CA ASP A 29 -11.72 1.69 -14.45
C ASP A 29 -10.70 1.75 -13.31
N ALA A 30 -9.45 1.39 -13.63
CA ALA A 30 -8.35 1.28 -12.70
C ALA A 30 -7.95 2.66 -12.15
N SER A 31 -8.22 3.73 -12.92
CA SER A 31 -8.00 5.11 -12.47
C SER A 31 -8.93 5.44 -11.31
N LEU A 32 -10.22 5.08 -11.43
CA LEU A 32 -11.20 5.32 -10.36
C LEU A 32 -10.92 4.45 -9.13
N ASP A 33 -10.45 3.21 -9.32
CA ASP A 33 -10.08 2.34 -8.20
C ASP A 33 -8.91 2.92 -7.40
N ALA A 34 -7.86 3.39 -8.07
CA ALA A 34 -6.74 4.04 -7.38
C ALA A 34 -7.17 5.27 -6.57
N VAL A 35 -8.06 6.12 -7.13
CA VAL A 35 -8.60 7.28 -6.42
C VAL A 35 -9.38 6.86 -5.17
N ILE A 36 -10.26 5.86 -5.28
CA ILE A 36 -11.05 5.39 -4.15
C ILE A 36 -10.17 4.73 -3.09
N LEU A 37 -9.19 3.92 -3.49
CA LEU A 37 -8.29 3.23 -2.57
C LEU A 37 -7.36 4.20 -1.85
N SER A 38 -6.87 5.24 -2.53
CA SER A 38 -6.12 6.33 -1.89
C SER A 38 -7.00 7.11 -0.90
N ALA A 39 -8.25 7.42 -1.24
CA ALA A 39 -9.18 8.07 -0.32
C ALA A 39 -9.52 7.18 0.89
N ALA A 40 -9.67 5.87 0.67
CA ALA A 40 -9.91 4.89 1.73
C ALA A 40 -8.71 4.80 2.67
N TYR A 41 -7.50 4.82 2.12
CA TYR A 41 -6.26 4.87 2.89
C TYR A 41 -6.19 6.08 3.80
N ASP A 42 -6.48 7.27 3.28
CA ASP A 42 -6.50 8.50 4.06
C ASP A 42 -7.55 8.47 5.18
N VAL A 43 -8.78 8.03 4.88
CA VAL A 43 -9.84 7.94 5.90
C VAL A 43 -9.43 6.95 7.00
N LEU A 44 -8.81 5.83 6.62
CA LEU A 44 -8.29 4.85 7.58
C LEU A 44 -7.15 5.44 8.43
N ALA A 45 -6.28 6.25 7.84
CA ALA A 45 -5.19 6.95 8.51
C ALA A 45 -5.71 7.98 9.54
N ASP A 46 -6.80 8.65 9.20
CA ASP A 46 -7.41 9.74 9.97
C ASP A 46 -8.28 9.22 11.12
N ALA A 47 -9.15 8.24 10.84
CA ALA A 47 -10.18 7.78 11.76
C ALA A 47 -9.89 6.41 12.38
N GLY A 48 -8.94 5.65 11.84
CA GLY A 48 -8.75 4.24 12.21
C GLY A 48 -9.84 3.34 11.65
N TYR A 49 -9.70 2.02 11.87
CA TYR A 49 -10.59 1.04 11.23
C TYR A 49 -12.01 1.09 11.78
N GLU A 50 -12.17 1.33 13.08
CA GLU A 50 -13.48 1.32 13.76
C GLU A 50 -14.40 2.42 13.20
N ASP A 51 -13.92 3.67 13.21
CA ASP A 51 -14.67 4.86 12.80
C ASP A 51 -14.71 5.09 11.28
N MET A 52 -13.93 4.33 10.50
CA MET A 52 -13.98 4.38 9.04
C MET A 52 -15.36 3.97 8.51
N THR A 53 -15.95 4.82 7.67
CA THR A 53 -17.21 4.52 6.97
C THR A 53 -17.06 4.58 5.45
N ILE A 54 -17.79 3.71 4.73
CA ILE A 54 -17.88 3.74 3.26
C ILE A 54 -18.40 5.09 2.76
N SER A 55 -19.26 5.75 3.55
CA SER A 55 -19.78 7.09 3.24
C SER A 55 -18.68 8.16 3.25
N ALA A 56 -17.81 8.14 4.26
CA ALA A 56 -16.68 9.07 4.34
C ALA A 56 -15.69 8.85 3.20
N VAL A 57 -15.41 7.59 2.84
CA VAL A 57 -14.56 7.27 1.68
C VAL A 57 -15.19 7.76 0.38
N ALA A 58 -16.49 7.48 0.17
CA ALA A 58 -17.22 7.92 -1.02
C ALA A 58 -17.17 9.44 -1.18
N ALA A 59 -17.42 10.18 -0.09
CA ALA A 59 -17.36 11.64 -0.08
C ALA A 59 -15.94 12.14 -0.40
N ARG A 60 -14.91 11.57 0.22
CA ARG A 60 -13.50 11.96 -0.01
C ARG A 60 -13.03 11.64 -1.43
N ALA A 61 -13.45 10.51 -2.00
CA ALA A 61 -13.09 10.09 -3.34
C ALA A 61 -13.89 10.80 -4.46
N GLY A 62 -14.92 11.58 -4.11
CA GLY A 62 -15.88 12.10 -5.10
C GLY A 62 -16.65 11.00 -5.83
N ALA A 63 -16.83 9.83 -5.19
CA ALA A 63 -17.43 8.64 -5.79
C ALA A 63 -18.81 8.34 -5.16
N GLY A 64 -19.72 7.74 -5.93
CA GLY A 64 -21.02 7.31 -5.40
C GLY A 64 -20.91 6.06 -4.51
N LYS A 65 -21.64 6.01 -3.39
CA LYS A 65 -21.66 4.85 -2.46
C LYS A 65 -22.00 3.53 -3.17
N ALA A 66 -22.93 3.56 -4.13
CA ALA A 66 -23.30 2.38 -4.93
C ALA A 66 -22.11 1.83 -5.75
N THR A 67 -21.19 2.69 -6.19
CA THR A 67 -19.96 2.28 -6.87
C THR A 67 -19.01 1.56 -5.90
N LEU A 68 -18.88 2.06 -4.66
CA LEU A 68 -18.06 1.39 -3.64
C LEU A 68 -18.66 0.03 -3.28
N TYR A 69 -19.95 -0.07 -2.95
CA TYR A 69 -20.59 -1.34 -2.58
C TYR A 69 -20.55 -2.39 -3.69
N ARG A 70 -20.62 -1.98 -4.97
CA ARG A 70 -20.50 -2.91 -6.11
C ARG A 70 -19.09 -3.48 -6.26
N ARG A 71 -18.05 -2.72 -5.88
CA ARG A 71 -16.63 -3.10 -6.03
C ARG A 71 -16.10 -3.80 -4.77
N TRP A 72 -16.45 -3.27 -3.61
CA TRP A 72 -16.07 -3.74 -2.28
C TRP A 72 -17.33 -3.81 -1.41
N PRO A 73 -18.00 -4.97 -1.36
CA PRO A 73 -19.27 -5.12 -0.65
C PRO A 73 -19.19 -4.85 0.86
N THR A 74 -18.00 -5.01 1.46
CA THR A 74 -17.77 -4.82 2.90
C THR A 74 -16.63 -3.85 3.17
N LYS A 75 -16.65 -3.20 4.36
CA LYS A 75 -15.52 -2.39 4.86
C LYS A 75 -14.21 -3.17 4.85
N GLU A 76 -14.25 -4.42 5.31
CA GLU A 76 -13.09 -5.32 5.28
C GLU A 76 -12.56 -5.53 3.85
N SER A 77 -13.44 -5.80 2.87
CA SER A 77 -13.01 -6.01 1.48
C SER A 77 -12.37 -4.77 0.85
N LEU A 78 -12.83 -3.57 1.24
CA LEU A 78 -12.22 -2.31 0.84
C LEU A 78 -10.83 -2.16 1.46
N VAL A 79 -10.69 -2.44 2.76
CA VAL A 79 -9.39 -2.33 3.45
C VAL A 79 -8.39 -3.38 2.96
N LEU A 80 -8.82 -4.60 2.63
CA LEU A 80 -7.96 -5.59 1.96
C LEU A 80 -7.44 -5.07 0.62
N ALA A 81 -8.29 -4.39 -0.15
CA ALA A 81 -7.87 -3.77 -1.41
C ALA A 81 -6.94 -2.58 -1.18
N VAL A 82 -7.11 -1.83 -0.09
CA VAL A 82 -6.15 -0.79 0.34
C VAL A 82 -4.79 -1.41 0.65
N VAL A 83 -4.73 -2.50 1.42
CA VAL A 83 -3.47 -3.24 1.70
C VAL A 83 -2.77 -3.66 0.41
N ALA A 84 -3.52 -4.16 -0.57
CA ALA A 84 -2.96 -4.53 -1.87
C ALA A 84 -2.53 -3.32 -2.71
N HIS A 85 -3.19 -2.16 -2.53
CA HIS A 85 -2.95 -0.94 -3.30
C HIS A 85 -1.74 -0.14 -2.81
N ILE A 86 -1.50 -0.11 -1.50
CA ILE A 86 -0.36 0.62 -0.94
C ILE A 86 0.98 0.07 -1.45
N GLY A 87 0.97 -1.20 -1.87
CA GLY A 87 1.98 -2.02 -2.55
C GLY A 87 3.10 -2.57 -1.64
N ARG A 88 4.23 -3.00 -2.23
CA ARG A 88 5.32 -3.74 -1.57
C ARG A 88 6.65 -2.98 -1.62
N PRO A 89 7.58 -3.18 -0.66
CA PRO A 89 8.93 -2.64 -0.74
C PRO A 89 9.65 -3.05 -2.04
N PRO A 90 10.75 -2.37 -2.41
CA PRO A 90 11.55 -2.73 -3.58
C PRO A 90 11.90 -4.21 -3.55
N GLU A 91 11.89 -4.84 -4.73
CA GLU A 91 12.36 -6.21 -4.85
C GLU A 91 13.87 -6.28 -4.56
N GLU A 92 14.39 -7.46 -4.23
CA GLU A 92 15.77 -7.62 -3.76
C GLU A 92 16.81 -7.00 -4.72
N GLN A 93 16.59 -7.12 -6.03
CA GLN A 93 17.46 -6.55 -7.06
C GLN A 93 17.41 -5.02 -7.17
N GLU A 94 16.39 -4.39 -6.57
CA GLU A 94 16.22 -2.94 -6.51
C GLU A 94 16.75 -2.36 -5.19
N LEU A 95 17.17 -3.22 -4.26
CA LEU A 95 17.73 -2.79 -2.99
C LEU A 95 19.08 -2.08 -3.20
N PRO A 96 19.36 -1.04 -2.40
CA PRO A 96 20.66 -0.40 -2.34
C PRO A 96 21.79 -1.42 -2.14
N ASP A 97 22.91 -1.16 -2.82
CA ASP A 97 24.15 -1.92 -2.64
C ASP A 97 25.33 -0.96 -2.75
N THR A 98 25.42 -0.02 -1.80
CA THR A 98 26.48 0.98 -1.78
C THR A 98 27.79 0.46 -1.19
N GLY A 99 27.79 -0.78 -0.67
CA GLY A 99 28.92 -1.37 0.05
C GLY A 99 29.09 -0.87 1.48
N ASP A 100 28.08 -0.22 2.04
CA ASP A 100 28.06 0.27 3.42
C ASP A 100 26.69 -0.05 4.04
N LEU A 101 26.68 -0.94 5.05
CA LEU A 101 25.43 -1.42 5.64
C LEU A 101 24.55 -0.27 6.16
N ARG A 102 25.14 0.75 6.78
CA ARG A 102 24.39 1.88 7.32
C ARG A 102 23.63 2.62 6.22
N THR A 103 24.33 2.96 5.15
CA THR A 103 23.76 3.68 4.00
C THR A 103 22.66 2.87 3.35
N ASP A 104 22.88 1.57 3.16
CA ASP A 104 21.89 0.66 2.57
C ASP A 104 20.61 0.57 3.44
N LEU A 105 20.76 0.42 4.77
CA LEU A 105 19.63 0.37 5.71
C LEU A 105 18.83 1.68 5.74
N LEU A 106 19.49 2.83 5.69
CA LEU A 106 18.82 4.13 5.69
C LEU A 106 18.16 4.46 4.35
N ALA A 107 18.68 3.93 3.25
CA ALA A 107 18.03 4.05 1.95
C ALA A 107 16.68 3.29 1.91
N LEU A 108 16.50 2.22 2.69
CA LEU A 108 15.16 1.65 2.91
C LEU A 108 14.25 2.60 3.67
N VAL A 109 14.75 3.28 4.71
CA VAL A 109 13.98 4.29 5.47
C VAL A 109 13.55 5.44 4.57
N ASP A 110 14.45 5.90 3.71
CA ASP A 110 14.24 7.03 2.79
C ASP A 110 13.53 6.66 1.50
N SER A 111 13.39 5.36 1.24
CA SER A 111 12.64 4.88 0.09
C SER A 111 11.24 5.49 0.14
N ALA A 112 10.66 5.75 -1.04
CA ALA A 112 9.30 6.27 -1.13
C ALA A 112 8.31 5.44 -0.29
N TRP A 113 8.65 4.18 -0.04
CA TRP A 113 7.94 3.17 0.74
C TRP A 113 7.88 3.46 2.25
N LEU A 114 9.01 3.74 2.93
CA LEU A 114 9.04 4.09 4.37
C LEU A 114 9.07 5.60 4.64
N GLY A 115 9.57 6.42 3.71
CA GLY A 115 10.10 7.76 4.00
C GLY A 115 9.62 8.92 3.12
N GLY A 116 8.54 8.78 2.36
CA GLY A 116 7.87 9.95 1.77
C GLY A 116 7.08 10.76 2.83
N PRO A 117 7.23 12.10 2.96
CA PRO A 117 7.20 12.80 4.27
C PRO A 117 5.90 12.88 5.09
N ALA A 118 4.78 12.25 4.74
CA ALA A 118 3.56 12.39 5.56
C ALA A 118 2.47 11.32 5.36
N SER A 119 2.38 10.69 4.19
CA SER A 119 1.17 9.93 3.84
C SER A 119 1.22 8.47 4.32
N ARG A 120 2.33 7.74 4.10
CA ARG A 120 2.34 6.29 4.31
C ARG A 120 2.40 5.86 5.78
N LEU A 121 3.30 6.38 6.62
CA LEU A 121 3.32 5.99 8.05
C LEU A 121 1.99 6.29 8.76
N ARG A 122 1.30 7.36 8.37
CA ARG A 122 -0.01 7.75 8.92
C ARG A 122 -1.08 6.68 8.67
N GLY A 123 -1.17 6.17 7.44
CA GLY A 123 -2.14 5.12 7.11
C GLY A 123 -1.75 3.74 7.63
N LEU A 124 -0.45 3.49 7.86
CA LEU A 124 0.00 2.24 8.46
C LEU A 124 -0.55 2.07 9.88
N ARG A 125 -0.64 3.13 10.69
CA ARG A 125 -1.31 3.07 12.01
C ARG A 125 -2.77 2.60 11.89
N GLY A 126 -3.51 3.16 10.94
CA GLY A 126 -4.90 2.76 10.69
C GLY A 126 -5.02 1.30 10.23
N LEU A 127 -4.08 0.83 9.40
CA LEU A 127 -4.00 -0.57 8.98
C LEU A 127 -3.63 -1.51 10.14
N THR A 128 -2.70 -1.14 11.01
CA THR A 128 -2.36 -1.92 12.19
C THR A 128 -3.54 -2.00 13.16
N SER A 129 -4.30 -0.91 13.33
CA SER A 129 -5.59 -0.95 14.04
C SER A 129 -6.57 -1.92 13.37
N ALA A 130 -6.66 -1.93 12.04
CA ALA A 130 -7.52 -2.85 11.30
C ALA A 130 -7.16 -4.34 11.53
N ALA A 131 -5.87 -4.65 11.68
CA ALA A 131 -5.39 -6.00 11.97
C ALA A 131 -5.92 -6.56 13.29
N LEU A 132 -6.22 -5.71 14.29
CA LEU A 132 -6.80 -6.15 15.57
C LEU A 132 -8.25 -6.65 15.44
N HIS A 133 -8.94 -6.27 14.37
CA HIS A 133 -10.37 -6.54 14.18
C HIS A 133 -10.66 -7.77 13.33
N SER A 134 -9.68 -8.24 12.54
CA SER A 134 -9.86 -9.38 11.66
C SER A 134 -8.55 -10.14 11.45
N PRO A 135 -8.53 -11.47 11.73
CA PRO A 135 -7.38 -12.32 11.39
C PRO A 135 -7.02 -12.24 9.90
N ARG A 136 -8.00 -12.04 9.02
CA ARG A 136 -7.78 -11.91 7.58
C ARG A 136 -7.07 -10.61 7.22
N LEU A 137 -7.40 -9.51 7.91
CA LEU A 137 -6.69 -8.24 7.75
C LEU A 137 -5.28 -8.31 8.32
N ALA A 138 -5.10 -8.91 9.50
CA ALA A 138 -3.79 -9.13 10.10
C ALA A 138 -2.88 -9.94 9.17
N ASP A 139 -3.40 -11.03 8.61
CA ASP A 139 -2.65 -11.91 7.71
C ASP A 139 -2.37 -11.26 6.34
N ALA A 140 -3.27 -10.41 5.84
CA ALA A 140 -2.99 -9.59 4.66
C ALA A 140 -1.90 -8.54 4.92
N LEU A 141 -1.96 -7.83 6.04
CA LEU A 141 -0.98 -6.83 6.44
C LEU A 141 0.40 -7.47 6.65
N ARG A 142 0.45 -8.62 7.33
CA ARG A 142 1.68 -9.40 7.54
C ARG A 142 2.33 -9.76 6.21
N ARG A 143 1.62 -10.46 5.32
CA ARG A 143 2.21 -10.95 4.06
C ARG A 143 2.54 -9.88 3.03
N GLN A 144 1.78 -8.78 3.01
CA GLN A 144 1.91 -7.78 1.94
C GLN A 144 2.73 -6.57 2.37
N VAL A 145 2.89 -6.36 3.67
CA VAL A 145 3.62 -5.21 4.22
C VAL A 145 4.76 -5.68 5.10
N VAL A 146 4.49 -6.42 6.18
CA VAL A 146 5.51 -6.76 7.18
C VAL A 146 6.59 -7.71 6.65
N ASP A 147 6.20 -8.89 6.14
CA ASP A 147 7.16 -9.91 5.68
C ASP A 147 8.08 -9.37 4.57
N PRO A 148 7.58 -8.64 3.55
CA PRO A 148 8.46 -8.04 2.55
C PRO A 148 9.48 -7.04 3.12
N TYR A 149 9.14 -6.28 4.16
CA TYR A 149 10.11 -5.37 4.80
C TYR A 149 11.18 -6.13 5.57
N THR A 150 10.78 -7.13 6.35
CA THR A 150 11.71 -8.00 7.05
C THR A 150 12.66 -8.67 6.05
N GLU A 151 12.17 -9.10 4.89
CA GLU A 151 13.02 -9.71 3.87
C GLU A 151 13.99 -8.72 3.22
N ALA A 152 13.56 -7.48 2.95
CA ALA A 152 14.46 -6.43 2.48
C ALA A 152 15.60 -6.15 3.48
N TYR A 153 15.28 -6.05 4.77
CA TYR A 153 16.30 -5.90 5.83
C TYR A 153 17.22 -7.12 5.90
N ARG A 154 16.67 -8.33 5.80
CA ARG A 154 17.45 -9.58 5.79
C ARG A 154 18.45 -9.60 4.65
N ALA A 155 18.03 -9.26 3.43
CA ALA A 155 18.90 -9.25 2.26
C ALA A 155 20.08 -8.28 2.44
N LEU A 156 19.83 -7.06 2.94
CA LEU A 156 20.89 -6.08 3.22
C LEU A 156 21.87 -6.54 4.30
N LEU A 157 21.35 -7.11 5.39
CA LEU A 157 22.17 -7.67 6.46
C LEU A 157 22.99 -8.87 5.99
N GLN A 158 22.43 -9.72 5.13
CA GLN A 158 23.15 -10.85 4.56
C GLN A 158 24.31 -10.38 3.67
N ARG A 159 24.08 -9.39 2.79
CA ARG A 159 25.16 -8.81 1.97
C ARG A 159 26.29 -8.23 2.84
N ALA A 160 25.95 -7.53 3.92
CA ALA A 160 26.95 -7.00 4.85
C ALA A 160 27.71 -8.10 5.60
N ALA A 161 27.03 -9.19 5.98
CA ALA A 161 27.68 -10.36 6.58
C ALA A 161 28.66 -11.02 5.58
N ASP A 162 28.27 -11.16 4.31
CA ASP A 162 29.12 -11.73 3.26
C ASP A 162 30.37 -10.85 3.00
N ARG A 163 30.27 -9.54 3.22
CA ARG A 163 31.40 -8.58 3.19
C ARG A 163 32.24 -8.57 4.48
N GLY A 164 31.83 -9.29 5.52
CA GLY A 164 32.52 -9.34 6.81
C GLY A 164 32.26 -8.14 7.71
N GLU A 165 31.21 -7.35 7.47
CA GLU A 165 30.83 -6.20 8.32
C GLU A 165 30.11 -6.62 9.61
N ILE A 166 29.58 -7.84 9.66
CA ILE A 166 28.84 -8.38 10.82
C ILE A 166 29.68 -9.46 11.49
N ALA A 167 30.02 -9.24 12.77
CA ALA A 167 30.82 -10.19 13.55
C ALA A 167 29.95 -11.34 14.07
N PRO A 168 30.25 -12.62 13.77
CA PRO A 168 29.53 -13.75 14.35
C PRO A 168 29.80 -13.89 15.87
N PRO A 169 28.89 -14.52 16.64
CA PRO A 169 27.60 -15.08 16.21
C PRO A 169 26.47 -14.04 16.28
N THR A 170 25.91 -13.69 15.13
CA THR A 170 24.75 -12.78 15.03
C THR A 170 23.63 -13.47 14.27
N ASP A 171 22.42 -13.47 14.84
CA ASP A 171 21.23 -13.97 14.16
C ASP A 171 20.66 -12.88 13.23
N ILE A 172 21.00 -12.99 11.94
CA ILE A 172 20.52 -12.07 10.89
C ILE A 172 18.99 -12.08 10.81
N ALA A 173 18.33 -13.21 11.10
CA ALA A 173 16.88 -13.30 11.03
C ALA A 173 16.23 -12.41 12.10
N VAL A 174 16.75 -12.45 13.32
CA VAL A 174 16.27 -11.60 14.42
C VAL A 174 16.61 -10.13 14.15
N LEU A 175 17.82 -9.83 13.68
CA LEU A 175 18.20 -8.45 13.36
C LEU A 175 17.30 -7.84 12.28
N ALA A 176 16.92 -8.61 11.25
CA ALA A 176 16.06 -8.15 10.18
C ALA A 176 14.67 -7.70 10.67
N GLU A 177 14.21 -8.21 11.82
CA GLU A 177 12.92 -7.85 12.42
C GLU A 177 12.97 -6.58 13.27
N VAL A 178 14.16 -6.12 13.71
CA VAL A 178 14.30 -5.04 14.70
C VAL A 178 13.65 -3.74 14.25
N VAL A 179 13.99 -3.24 13.06
CA VAL A 179 13.46 -1.96 12.57
C VAL A 179 11.96 -2.06 12.26
N PRO A 180 11.46 -3.09 11.54
CA PRO A 180 10.02 -3.30 11.38
C PRO A 180 9.25 -3.39 12.71
N ALA A 181 9.81 -4.07 13.72
CA ALA A 181 9.20 -4.20 15.04
C ALA A 181 9.15 -2.86 15.77
N LEU A 182 10.24 -2.08 15.78
CA LEU A 182 10.27 -0.73 16.36
C LEU A 182 9.30 0.22 15.65
N ALA A 183 9.24 0.18 14.32
CA ALA A 183 8.29 0.96 13.54
C ALA A 183 6.84 0.66 13.94
N THR A 184 6.50 -0.63 14.06
CA THR A 184 5.18 -1.08 14.50
C THR A 184 4.89 -0.62 15.93
N HIS A 185 5.86 -0.76 16.84
CA HIS A 185 5.74 -0.31 18.22
C HIS A 185 5.48 1.20 18.30
N TRP A 186 6.27 2.03 17.61
CA TRP A 186 6.08 3.49 17.60
C TRP A 186 4.74 3.90 17.00
N LEU A 187 4.26 3.21 15.96
CA LEU A 187 2.96 3.51 15.36
C LEU A 187 1.79 3.16 16.28
N MET A 188 1.94 2.11 17.10
CA MET A 188 0.88 1.63 18.00
C MET A 188 0.85 2.35 19.35
N PHE A 189 2.04 2.62 19.90
CA PHE A 189 2.18 3.06 21.29
C PHE A 189 2.88 4.42 21.41
N GLY A 190 3.44 4.95 20.32
CA GLY A 190 4.07 6.27 20.31
C GLY A 190 3.04 7.40 20.38
N ALA A 191 3.33 8.41 21.20
CA ALA A 191 2.51 9.62 21.28
C ALA A 191 2.57 10.46 19.99
N THR A 192 3.67 10.34 19.24
CA THR A 192 3.89 11.00 17.96
C THR A 192 4.33 9.98 16.90
N PRO A 193 4.03 10.21 15.61
CA PRO A 193 4.54 9.38 14.53
C PRO A 193 6.08 9.34 14.53
N PRO A 194 6.70 8.19 14.20
CA PRO A 194 8.15 8.12 14.12
C PRO A 194 8.67 9.04 13.02
N THR A 195 9.81 9.65 13.29
CA THR A 195 10.50 10.53 12.34
C THR A 195 11.65 9.79 11.69
N ARG A 196 12.22 10.32 10.61
CA ARG A 196 13.47 9.81 10.03
C ARG A 196 14.57 9.66 11.09
N ALA A 197 14.70 10.61 12.00
CA ALA A 197 15.67 10.54 13.11
C ALA A 197 15.42 9.37 14.08
N SER A 198 14.15 8.95 14.25
CA SER A 198 13.81 7.76 15.04
C SER A 198 14.42 6.51 14.42
N PHE A 199 14.28 6.36 13.09
CA PHE A 199 14.86 5.25 12.35
C PHE A 199 16.39 5.30 12.30
N GLU A 200 16.99 6.49 12.11
CA GLU A 200 18.45 6.66 12.20
C GLU A 200 18.99 6.21 13.55
N THR A 201 18.32 6.58 14.64
CA THR A 201 18.71 6.15 15.99
C THR A 201 18.62 4.63 16.14
N ALA A 202 17.56 3.99 15.63
CA ALA A 202 17.43 2.54 15.67
C ALA A 202 18.51 1.83 14.85
N VAL A 203 18.83 2.33 13.65
CA VAL A 203 19.90 1.79 12.82
C VAL A 203 21.25 1.92 13.55
N ASP A 204 21.57 3.12 14.03
CA ASP A 204 22.90 3.43 14.58
C ASP A 204 23.14 2.81 15.96
N GLN A 205 22.15 2.86 16.84
CA GLN A 205 22.31 2.47 18.24
C GLN A 205 21.85 1.05 18.54
N VAL A 206 21.06 0.42 17.67
CA VAL A 206 20.57 -0.95 17.87
C VAL A 206 21.17 -1.88 16.82
N LEU A 207 20.88 -1.68 15.54
CA LEU A 207 21.32 -2.61 14.49
C LEU A 207 22.84 -2.63 14.35
N LEU A 208 23.47 -1.48 14.09
CA LEU A 208 24.92 -1.42 13.89
C LEU A 208 25.70 -1.73 15.16
N ALA A 209 25.12 -1.41 16.33
CA ALA A 209 25.71 -1.80 17.61
C ALA A 209 25.72 -3.32 17.81
N ALA A 210 24.64 -4.01 17.42
CA ALA A 210 24.53 -5.47 17.50
C ALA A 210 25.36 -6.22 16.45
N CYS A 211 25.77 -5.55 15.37
CA CYS A 211 26.66 -6.14 14.34
C CYS A 211 28.14 -6.12 14.76
N ARG A 212 28.52 -5.33 15.77
CA ARG A 212 29.90 -5.23 16.26
C ARG A 212 30.21 -6.38 17.22
N PRO A 213 31.46 -6.84 17.30
CA PRO A 213 31.86 -7.84 18.29
C PRO A 213 31.52 -7.33 19.70
N GLY A 214 30.96 -8.20 20.53
CA GLY A 214 30.70 -7.90 21.93
C GLY A 214 31.98 -7.41 22.63
N ARG A 215 31.88 -6.28 23.33
CA ARG A 215 32.95 -5.80 24.21
C ARG A 215 33.06 -6.65 25.46
#